data_AF-A0A1C6IFQ5-F1
#
_entry.id   AF-A0A1C6IFQ5-F1
#
_cell.length_a   1.000
_cell.length_b   1.000
_cell.length_c   1.000
_cell.angle_alpha   90.00
_cell.angle_beta   90.00
_cell.angle_gamma   90.00
#
_symmetry.space_group_name_H-M   'P 1'
#
loop_
_entity.id
_entity.type
_entity.pdbx_description
1 polymer ?
#
loop_
_entity_poly.entity_id
_entity_poly.type
_entity_poly.pdbx_seq_one_letter_code
_entity_poly.pdbx_strand_id
1 'polypeptide(L)'
;MNEAINDNIFKSYTLDYVGKYHFYEEEEFIEAVKDGEYILKNLKESNRFDYNQASYTFTKFGNISEGITEKDVKLEVEKNNINVKLNGKTTHLDLIYKMEIKKLEDHYRVATRISERDGNLSALLYINLKDGEECLNALEAVRDYQEELKNCISEEN
;
A
#
# COMPACT_ATOMS: atom_id res chain seq x y z
N MET A 1 7.00 -16.50 -29.34
CA MET A 1 6.91 -16.29 -27.88
C MET A 1 5.43 -16.19 -27.57
N ASN A 2 4.86 -17.23 -26.98
CA ASN A 2 3.47 -17.18 -26.51
C ASN A 2 3.49 -16.51 -25.15
N GLU A 3 2.96 -15.29 -25.06
CA GLU A 3 2.51 -14.76 -23.78
C GLU A 3 1.43 -15.72 -23.29
N ALA A 4 1.75 -16.49 -22.25
CA ALA A 4 0.75 -17.27 -21.54
C ALA A 4 -0.26 -16.27 -20.98
N ILE A 5 -1.46 -16.24 -21.57
CA ILE A 5 -2.60 -15.54 -21.00
C ILE A 5 -2.80 -16.17 -19.62
N ASN A 6 -2.53 -15.38 -18.57
CA ASN A 6 -2.64 -15.83 -17.20
C ASN A 6 -4.14 -15.86 -16.85
N ASP A 7 -4.81 -16.97 -17.19
CA ASP A 7 -6.26 -17.22 -16.99
C ASP A 7 -6.73 -17.15 -15.52
N ASN A 8 -5.82 -16.89 -14.58
CA ASN A 8 -6.12 -16.75 -13.14
C ASN A 8 -6.42 -15.32 -12.68
N ILE A 9 -6.27 -14.30 -13.55
CA ILE A 9 -6.65 -12.93 -13.20
C ILE A 9 -8.17 -12.86 -13.10
N PHE A 10 -8.67 -12.73 -11.87
CA PHE A 10 -10.09 -12.65 -11.57
C PHE A 10 -10.63 -11.27 -11.94
N LYS A 11 -9.89 -10.20 -11.60
CA LYS A 11 -10.25 -8.81 -11.89
C LYS A 11 -9.00 -7.94 -12.05
N SER A 12 -9.10 -6.90 -12.89
CA SER A 12 -8.08 -5.86 -13.05
C SER A 12 -8.73 -4.49 -12.98
N TYR A 13 -8.10 -3.58 -12.25
CA TYR A 13 -8.55 -2.21 -12.05
C TYR A 13 -7.39 -1.23 -12.26
N THR A 14 -7.72 0.03 -12.53
CA THR A 14 -6.74 1.14 -12.48
C THR A 14 -7.07 2.00 -11.27
N LEU A 15 -6.16 2.02 -10.31
CA LEU A 15 -6.25 2.89 -9.14
C LEU A 15 -5.76 4.27 -9.53
N ASP A 16 -6.48 5.31 -9.13
CA ASP A 16 -6.09 6.70 -9.39
C ASP A 16 -4.76 6.99 -8.68
N TYR A 17 -4.62 6.50 -7.43
CA TYR A 17 -3.40 6.67 -6.63
C TYR A 17 -3.12 5.47 -5.72
N VAL A 18 -1.84 5.20 -5.51
CA VAL A 18 -1.34 4.39 -4.38
C VAL A 18 -0.31 5.21 -3.62
N GLY A 19 -0.66 5.62 -2.40
CA GLY A 19 0.27 6.25 -1.46
C GLY A 19 0.93 5.18 -0.59
N LYS A 20 2.27 5.19 -0.51
CA LYS A 20 3.09 4.30 0.33
C LYS A 20 3.85 5.15 1.34
N TYR A 21 3.79 4.77 2.61
CA TYR A 21 4.33 5.55 3.70
C TYR A 21 5.22 4.71 4.60
N HIS A 22 6.49 5.11 4.71
CA HIS A 22 7.43 4.66 5.72
C HIS A 22 7.51 5.67 6.85
N PHE A 23 7.71 5.18 8.07
CA PHE A 23 7.82 6.00 9.26
C PHE A 23 9.12 5.71 9.96
N TYR A 24 9.80 6.76 10.39
CA TYR A 24 11.11 6.70 11.00
C TYR A 24 11.12 7.52 12.28
N GLU A 25 11.83 7.03 13.28
CA GLU A 25 12.39 7.92 14.30
C GLU A 25 13.52 8.77 13.69
N GLU A 26 13.84 9.91 14.30
CA GLU A 26 14.81 10.85 13.71
C GLU A 26 16.21 10.23 13.49
N GLU A 27 16.70 9.47 14.46
CA GLU A 27 18.01 8.80 14.38
C GLU A 27 18.01 7.73 13.28
N GLU A 28 16.97 6.89 13.23
CA GLU A 28 16.79 5.87 12.18
C GLU A 28 16.71 6.50 10.80
N PHE A 29 16.02 7.63 10.66
CA PHE A 29 15.86 8.34 9.40
C PHE A 29 17.22 8.76 8.82
N ILE A 30 18.10 9.32 9.66
CA ILE A 30 19.43 9.77 9.24
C ILE A 30 20.28 8.59 8.75
N GLU A 31 20.17 7.44 9.39
CA GLU A 31 20.93 6.24 9.04
C GLU A 31 20.39 5.50 7.81
N ALA A 32 19.06 5.38 7.71
CA ALA A 32 18.40 4.55 6.71
C ALA A 32 18.14 5.28 5.38
N VAL A 33 17.95 6.60 5.42
CA VAL A 33 17.56 7.39 4.25
C VAL A 33 18.75 8.11 3.65
N LYS A 34 18.97 7.91 2.35
CA LYS A 34 20.01 8.63 1.61
C LYS A 34 19.77 10.14 1.69
N ASP A 35 20.82 10.90 1.99
CA ASP A 35 20.76 12.34 2.25
C ASP A 35 19.90 12.72 3.47
N GLY A 36 19.71 11.80 4.42
CA GLY A 36 18.82 11.94 5.58
C GLY A 36 19.08 13.21 6.41
N GLU A 37 20.34 13.56 6.71
CA GLU A 37 20.67 14.80 7.42
C GLU A 37 20.21 16.06 6.67
N TYR A 38 20.41 16.08 5.35
CA TYR A 38 20.02 17.21 4.50
C TYR A 38 18.49 17.32 4.45
N ILE A 39 17.80 16.21 4.25
CA ILE A 39 16.33 16.16 4.24
C ILE A 39 15.77 16.63 5.58
N LEU A 40 16.29 16.11 6.69
CA LEU A 40 15.84 16.45 8.04
C LEU A 40 16.01 17.94 8.34
N LYS A 41 17.14 18.53 7.95
CA LYS A 41 17.38 19.97 8.13
C LYS A 41 16.31 20.80 7.44
N ASN A 42 16.03 20.53 6.16
CA ASN A 42 15.01 21.24 5.41
C ASN A 42 13.60 20.97 5.97
N LEU A 43 13.32 19.72 6.37
CA LEU A 43 12.04 19.35 6.96
C LEU A 43 11.75 20.11 8.26
N LYS A 44 12.75 20.34 9.11
CA LYS A 44 12.63 21.16 10.33
C LYS A 44 12.36 22.64 10.03
N GLU A 45 12.81 23.14 8.89
CA GLU A 45 12.57 24.53 8.47
C GLU A 45 11.16 24.73 7.87
N SER A 46 10.63 23.75 7.13
CA SER A 46 9.40 23.91 6.34
C SER A 46 8.21 23.03 6.77
N ASN A 47 8.37 22.10 7.72
CA ASN A 47 7.40 21.06 8.14
C ASN A 47 7.01 20.04 7.06
N ARG A 48 7.22 20.36 5.78
CA ARG A 48 7.11 19.46 4.64
C ARG A 48 8.27 19.72 3.70
N PHE A 49 8.92 18.67 3.24
CA PHE A 49 9.98 18.77 2.25
C PHE A 49 9.79 17.71 1.17
N ASP A 50 9.68 18.14 -0.08
CA ASP A 50 9.58 17.24 -1.23
C ASP A 50 10.98 17.08 -1.85
N TYR A 51 11.51 15.86 -1.88
CA TYR A 51 12.85 15.57 -2.36
C TYR A 51 12.92 14.18 -2.97
N ASN A 52 13.61 14.06 -4.10
CA ASN A 52 13.83 12.79 -4.81
C ASN A 52 12.56 11.92 -4.99
N GLN A 53 11.47 12.52 -5.46
CA GLN A 53 10.16 11.87 -5.70
C GLN A 53 9.41 11.40 -4.44
N ALA A 54 9.93 11.69 -3.25
CA ALA A 54 9.25 11.47 -1.98
C ALA A 54 8.84 12.81 -1.34
N SER A 55 7.79 12.74 -0.51
CA SER A 55 7.35 13.82 0.36
C SER A 55 7.63 13.45 1.80
N TYR A 56 8.42 14.26 2.49
CA TYR A 56 8.74 14.09 3.90
C TYR A 56 7.89 15.04 4.75
N THR A 57 7.29 14.53 5.84
CA THR A 57 6.49 15.32 6.78
C THR A 57 6.67 14.81 8.21
N PHE A 58 6.56 15.68 9.21
CA PHE A 58 6.39 15.22 10.58
C PHE A 58 4.96 14.71 10.80
N THR A 59 4.85 13.54 11.42
CA THR A 59 3.58 13.03 11.93
C THR A 59 3.17 13.80 13.18
N LYS A 60 1.90 13.69 13.57
CA LYS A 60 1.41 14.27 14.83
C LYS A 60 2.11 13.74 16.10
N PHE A 61 2.85 12.63 15.98
CA PHE A 61 3.58 12.00 17.07
C PHE A 61 5.06 12.39 17.13
N GLY A 62 5.54 13.21 16.18
CA GLY A 62 6.93 13.67 16.10
C GLY A 62 7.80 12.87 15.13
N ASN A 63 7.38 11.66 14.74
CA ASN A 63 8.10 10.80 13.80
C ASN A 63 8.10 11.39 12.38
N ILE A 64 9.08 10.99 11.56
CA ILE A 64 9.19 11.41 10.17
C ILE A 64 8.44 10.40 9.29
N SER A 65 7.57 10.90 8.41
CA SER A 65 6.90 10.12 7.39
C SER A 65 7.53 10.40 6.04
N GLU A 66 7.98 9.35 5.34
CA GLU A 66 8.34 9.37 3.92
C GLU A 66 7.16 8.84 3.11
N GLY A 67 6.56 9.70 2.28
CA GLY A 67 5.43 9.35 1.42
C GLY A 67 5.83 9.33 -0.05
N ILE A 68 5.57 8.21 -0.72
CA ILE A 68 5.69 8.07 -2.19
C ILE A 68 4.29 7.84 -2.73
N THR A 69 3.90 8.58 -3.77
CA THR A 69 2.60 8.41 -4.43
C THR A 69 2.78 8.01 -5.88
N GLU A 70 2.25 6.85 -6.23
CA GLU A 70 2.15 6.37 -7.60
C GLU A 70 0.75 6.68 -8.15
N LYS A 71 0.67 7.00 -9.44
CA LYS A 71 -0.58 7.28 -10.16
C LYS A 71 -0.87 6.18 -11.18
N ASP A 72 -2.13 6.07 -11.59
CA ASP A 72 -2.57 5.16 -12.66
C ASP A 72 -2.08 3.72 -12.42
N VAL A 73 -2.20 3.26 -11.17
CA VAL A 73 -1.62 1.99 -10.73
C VAL A 73 -2.53 0.84 -11.14
N LYS A 74 -2.01 -0.07 -11.96
CA LYS A 74 -2.72 -1.29 -12.33
C LYS A 74 -2.78 -2.24 -11.14
N LEU A 75 -3.98 -2.51 -10.63
CA LEU A 75 -4.25 -3.53 -9.63
C LEU A 75 -4.79 -4.78 -10.33
N GLU A 76 -4.13 -5.92 -10.15
CA GLU A 76 -4.62 -7.22 -10.60
C GLU A 76 -4.83 -8.13 -9.39
N VAL A 77 -6.02 -8.72 -9.32
CA VAL A 77 -6.41 -9.68 -8.29
C VAL A 77 -6.58 -11.04 -8.95
N GLU A 78 -5.87 -12.03 -8.44
CA GLU A 78 -5.98 -13.42 -8.87
C GLU A 78 -6.90 -14.18 -7.90
N LYS A 79 -7.65 -15.15 -8.43
CA LYS A 79 -8.54 -15.96 -7.59
C LYS A 79 -7.71 -16.82 -6.62
N ASN A 80 -8.15 -16.91 -5.36
CA ASN A 80 -7.50 -17.71 -4.32
C ASN A 80 -6.00 -17.38 -4.17
N ASN A 81 -5.66 -16.10 -4.21
CA ASN A 81 -4.30 -15.62 -3.99
C ASN A 81 -4.31 -14.61 -2.85
N ILE A 82 -3.43 -14.80 -1.87
CA ILE A 82 -3.25 -13.88 -0.74
C ILE A 82 -2.58 -12.56 -1.14
N ASN A 83 -2.00 -12.52 -2.34
CA ASN A 83 -1.29 -11.36 -2.87
C ASN A 83 -2.05 -10.76 -4.05
N VAL A 84 -1.80 -9.48 -4.29
CA VAL A 84 -2.22 -8.76 -5.50
C VAL A 84 -1.01 -8.43 -6.35
N LYS A 85 -1.22 -7.96 -7.57
CA LYS A 85 -0.17 -7.30 -8.37
C LYS A 85 -0.48 -5.82 -8.49
N LEU A 86 0.49 -4.99 -8.11
CA LEU A 86 0.47 -3.54 -8.36
C LEU A 86 1.51 -3.24 -9.44
N ASN A 87 1.09 -2.74 -10.60
CA ASN A 87 1.95 -2.52 -11.77
C ASN A 87 2.78 -3.77 -12.14
N GLY A 88 2.17 -4.96 -12.03
CA GLY A 88 2.82 -6.25 -12.28
C GLY A 88 3.73 -6.76 -11.15
N LYS A 89 4.00 -5.98 -10.11
CA LYS A 89 4.76 -6.41 -8.92
C LYS A 89 3.84 -7.10 -7.92
N THR A 90 4.13 -8.37 -7.61
CA THR A 90 3.47 -9.09 -6.52
C THR A 90 3.66 -8.34 -5.21
N THR A 91 2.55 -8.01 -4.56
CA THR A 91 2.49 -7.20 -3.36
C THR A 91 1.56 -7.88 -2.36
N HIS A 92 2.04 -8.07 -1.13
CA HIS A 92 1.21 -8.57 -0.04
C HIS A 92 0.53 -7.40 0.66
N LEU A 93 -0.76 -7.22 0.42
CA LEU A 93 -1.60 -6.31 1.20
C LEU A 93 -2.09 -7.09 2.43
N ASP A 94 -1.71 -6.67 3.63
CA ASP A 94 -2.12 -7.30 4.89
C ASP A 94 -3.54 -6.81 5.28
N LEU A 95 -4.52 -7.33 4.54
CA LEU A 95 -5.92 -6.90 4.63
C LEU A 95 -6.61 -7.41 5.90
N ILE A 96 -6.15 -8.54 6.44
CA ILE A 96 -6.63 -9.07 7.73
C ILE A 96 -6.18 -8.21 8.91
N TYR A 97 -4.98 -7.63 8.84
CA TYR A 97 -4.51 -6.72 9.87
C TYR A 97 -5.19 -5.36 9.74
N LYS A 98 -5.30 -4.84 8.52
CA LYS A 98 -5.92 -3.55 8.27
C LYS A 98 -6.54 -3.43 6.88
N MET A 99 -7.84 -3.17 6.84
CA MET A 99 -8.58 -2.77 5.64
C MET A 99 -9.66 -1.75 6.01
N GLU A 100 -9.25 -0.49 6.23
CA GLU A 100 -10.18 0.59 6.57
C GLU A 100 -10.67 1.28 5.29
N ILE A 101 -11.97 1.17 5.00
CA ILE A 101 -12.59 1.77 3.82
C ILE A 101 -13.22 3.10 4.20
N LYS A 102 -12.96 4.14 3.41
CA LYS A 102 -13.64 5.43 3.51
C LYS A 102 -14.10 5.89 2.14
N LYS A 103 -15.39 6.16 1.99
CA LYS A 103 -15.93 6.86 0.81
C LYS A 103 -15.64 8.36 0.94
N LEU A 104 -14.90 8.89 -0.02
CA LEU A 104 -14.61 10.31 -0.19
C LEU A 104 -15.56 10.88 -1.26
N GLU A 105 -15.43 12.18 -1.55
CA GLU A 105 -16.25 12.86 -2.56
C GLU A 105 -16.05 12.28 -3.97
N ASP A 106 -14.82 11.86 -4.28
CA ASP A 106 -14.36 11.49 -5.62
C ASP A 106 -13.74 10.08 -5.70
N HIS A 107 -13.48 9.44 -4.56
CA HIS A 107 -12.85 8.12 -4.49
C HIS A 107 -13.40 7.26 -3.34
N TYR A 108 -13.21 5.96 -3.44
CA TYR A 108 -13.06 5.12 -2.25
C TYR A 108 -11.58 5.08 -1.86
N ARG A 109 -11.29 5.30 -0.58
CA ARG A 109 -9.94 5.15 -0.04
C ARG A 109 -9.88 3.93 0.86
N VAL A 110 -8.96 3.02 0.58
CA VAL A 110 -8.64 1.88 1.45
C VAL A 110 -7.31 2.15 2.13
N ALA A 111 -7.31 2.24 3.46
CA ALA A 111 -6.09 2.26 4.24
C ALA A 111 -5.74 0.84 4.69
N THR A 112 -4.55 0.38 4.31
CA THR A 112 -4.04 -0.95 4.59
C THR A 112 -2.52 -0.90 4.83
N ARG A 113 -1.88 -2.06 4.89
CA ARG A 113 -0.45 -2.24 5.09
C ARG A 113 0.10 -3.10 3.97
N ILE A 114 1.29 -2.77 3.47
CA ILE A 114 2.05 -3.65 2.59
C ILE A 114 3.14 -4.31 3.44
N SER A 115 3.19 -5.64 3.41
CA SER A 115 4.23 -6.41 4.07
C SER A 115 5.39 -6.65 3.12
N GLU A 116 6.58 -6.21 3.53
CA GLU A 116 7.82 -6.42 2.81
C GLU A 116 8.80 -7.24 3.67
N ARG A 117 9.90 -7.68 3.06
CA ARG A 117 10.87 -8.54 3.76
C ARG A 117 11.54 -7.82 4.93
N ASP A 118 11.79 -6.52 4.76
CA ASP A 118 12.59 -5.69 5.67
C ASP A 118 11.71 -4.82 6.58
N GLY A 119 10.40 -5.04 6.56
CA GLY A 119 9.48 -4.25 7.36
C GLY A 119 8.11 -4.18 6.72
N ASN A 120 7.32 -3.26 7.20
CA ASN A 120 5.99 -3.04 6.65
C ASN A 120 5.74 -1.57 6.51
N LEU A 121 5.04 -1.21 5.45
CA LEU A 121 4.70 0.18 5.15
C LEU A 121 3.19 0.36 5.15
N SER A 122 2.76 1.58 5.48
CA SER A 122 1.33 1.92 5.38
C SER A 122 1.00 2.25 3.93
N ALA A 123 -0.16 1.77 3.47
CA ALA A 123 -0.62 1.99 2.10
C ALA A 123 -2.01 2.62 2.08
N LEU A 124 -2.21 3.58 1.18
CA LEU A 124 -3.49 4.17 0.85
C LEU A 124 -3.80 3.90 -0.62
N LEU A 125 -4.83 3.10 -0.88
CA LEU A 125 -5.34 2.82 -2.22
C LEU A 125 -6.50 3.77 -2.50
N TYR A 126 -6.42 4.53 -3.58
CA TYR A 126 -7.49 5.42 -4.04
C TYR A 126 -8.14 4.82 -5.28
N ILE A 127 -9.39 4.41 -5.13
CA ILE A 127 -10.17 3.71 -6.14
C ILE A 127 -11.22 4.68 -6.67
N ASN A 128 -11.30 4.83 -7.99
CA ASN A 128 -12.32 5.63 -8.64
C ASN A 128 -13.72 5.17 -8.22
N LEU A 129 -14.66 6.10 -8.00
CA LEU A 129 -16.04 5.76 -7.62
C LEU A 129 -16.74 4.84 -8.64
N LYS A 130 -16.41 4.95 -9.93
CA LYS A 130 -17.02 4.17 -11.01
C LYS A 130 -16.79 2.67 -10.84
N ASP A 131 -15.57 2.28 -10.46
CA ASP A 131 -15.16 0.88 -10.29
C ASP A 131 -15.08 0.48 -8.80
N GLY A 132 -15.48 1.39 -7.92
CA GLY A 132 -15.25 1.33 -6.48
C GLY A 132 -15.80 0.07 -5.82
N GLU A 133 -17.10 -0.19 -5.99
CA GLU A 133 -17.75 -1.32 -5.34
C GLU A 133 -17.19 -2.67 -5.81
N GLU A 134 -16.97 -2.84 -7.12
CA GLU A 134 -16.37 -4.07 -7.64
C GLU A 134 -14.92 -4.27 -7.16
N CYS A 135 -14.14 -3.19 -7.12
CA CYS A 135 -12.76 -3.26 -6.63
C CYS A 135 -12.71 -3.58 -5.14
N LEU A 136 -13.61 -3.00 -4.32
CA LEU A 136 -13.71 -3.32 -2.90
C LEU A 136 -14.09 -4.78 -2.68
N ASN A 137 -15.08 -5.31 -3.41
CA ASN A 137 -15.45 -6.73 -3.34
C ASN A 137 -14.28 -7.65 -3.72
N ALA A 138 -13.45 -7.25 -4.70
CA ALA A 138 -12.26 -8.01 -5.06
C ALA A 138 -11.20 -8.01 -3.96
N LEU A 139 -11.01 -6.88 -3.26
CA LEU A 139 -10.12 -6.81 -2.10
C LEU A 139 -10.67 -7.60 -0.90
N GLU A 140 -11.98 -7.57 -0.67
CA GLU A 140 -12.64 -8.39 0.36
C GLU A 140 -12.43 -9.88 0.09
N ALA A 141 -12.57 -10.33 -1.16
CA ALA A 141 -12.28 -11.71 -1.51
C ALA A 141 -10.82 -12.12 -1.23
N VAL A 142 -9.85 -11.21 -1.39
CA VAL A 142 -8.45 -11.45 -1.00
C VAL A 142 -8.33 -11.57 0.52
N ARG A 143 -8.96 -10.65 1.27
CA ARG A 143 -8.98 -10.70 2.75
C ARG A 143 -9.59 -12.00 3.26
N ASP A 144 -10.75 -12.37 2.75
CA ASP A 144 -11.47 -13.57 3.18
C ASP A 144 -10.61 -14.83 2.94
N TYR A 145 -9.90 -14.90 1.80
CA TYR A 145 -8.95 -15.99 1.53
C TYR A 145 -7.73 -15.98 2.47
N GLN A 146 -7.22 -14.80 2.85
CA GLN A 146 -6.19 -14.68 3.88
C GLN A 146 -6.67 -15.19 5.25
N GLU A 147 -7.93 -14.91 5.62
CA GLU A 147 -8.54 -15.40 6.87
C GLU A 147 -8.73 -16.91 6.87
N GLU A 148 -9.23 -17.49 5.76
CA GLU A 148 -9.39 -18.93 5.59
C GLU A 148 -8.07 -19.67 5.85
N LEU A 149 -6.98 -19.24 5.21
CA LEU A 149 -5.67 -19.88 5.39
C LEU A 149 -5.12 -19.72 6.81
N LYS A 150 -5.33 -18.57 7.44
CA LYS A 150 -4.94 -18.35 8.84
C LYS A 150 -5.65 -19.30 9.79
N ASN A 151 -6.95 -19.51 9.57
CA ASN A 151 -7.78 -20.38 10.41
C ASN A 151 -7.44 -21.86 10.19
N CYS A 152 -7.18 -22.29 8.96
CA CYS A 152 -6.72 -23.66 8.68
C CYS A 152 -5.40 -24.00 9.40
N ILE A 153 -4.46 -23.06 9.48
CA ILE A 153 -3.19 -23.26 10.20
C ILE A 153 -3.42 -23.36 11.73
N SER A 154 -4.47 -22.73 12.26
CA SER A 154 -4.78 -22.76 13.69
C SER A 154 -5.48 -24.03 14.15
N GLU A 155 -6.11 -24.79 13.26
CA GLU A 155 -6.80 -26.06 13.58
C GLU A 155 -5.86 -27.28 13.56
N GLU A 156 -4.65 -27.14 13.02
CA GLU A 156 -3.63 -28.20 12.94
C GLU A 156 -2.59 -28.17 14.09
N ASN A 157 -2.72 -27.22 15.03
CA ASN A 157 -1.84 -27.05 16.21
C ASN A 157 -2.59 -27.29 17.52
#